data_AF-A0ABD1TY15-F1
#
_entry.id   AF-A0ABD1TY15-F1
#
_cell.length_a   1.000
_cell.length_b   1.000
_cell.length_c   1.000
_cell.angle_alpha   90.00
_cell.angle_beta   90.00
_cell.angle_gamma   90.00
#
_symmetry.space_group_name_H-M   'P 1'
#
loop_
_entity.id
_entity.type
_entity.pdbx_description
1 polymer ?
#
loop_
_entity_poly.entity_id
_entity_poly.type
_entity_poly.pdbx_seq_one_letter_code
_entity_poly.pdbx_strand_id
1 'polypeptide(L)'
;MRTVRNTVDTGRTVVCTIHQPSIDIFDAFDELLLLKRGGEEIYVGPLGRHSSELIKYFEGIDGVNKIKDGYNPATWMLEVTSTAQEAALGVNFAELYKSSELHRKNKELIEELSKPFPGSKDLYFPRQYAQSFFGQCVACLWKQHWSYWRNPLYTAVRLLFTAFIAIMFGTIFWDLGSKRKKKQDVFNAMGSMYAAVLFLGVQNATSVQPVVAIERTVFYRERAAGMYYALPYAFGQVVIELPYLFIQTLIYGVIVYAMIGFDWSVTKFFWYLFFMYFTLLYFTFYGMMTVAVTPNHNIAAIVSSAFYALWNLFSGFIIPKTRIPVWWRWYYYICPISWTLYGLVASQFGDFQDELETNETVEHFIRSYFGFRHDFVGYVAIIIIGISVLFGFIFAFSIRAFNFQKR
;
A
#
# COMPACT_ATOMS: atom_id res chain seq x y z
N MET A 1 -5.12 12.60 30.13
CA MET A 1 -5.54 11.86 31.35
C MET A 1 -6.98 12.06 31.75
N ARG A 2 -7.52 13.28 31.85
CA ARG A 2 -8.94 13.50 32.19
C ARG A 2 -9.92 12.67 31.33
N THR A 3 -9.71 12.59 30.02
CA THR A 3 -10.54 11.74 29.13
C THR A 3 -10.43 10.25 29.43
N VAL A 4 -9.23 9.79 29.80
CA VAL A 4 -8.99 8.39 30.19
C VAL A 4 -9.73 8.11 31.49
N ARG A 5 -9.64 9.02 32.47
CA ARG A 5 -10.38 8.94 33.73
C ARG A 5 -11.89 8.88 33.50
N ASN A 6 -12.43 9.80 32.70
CA ASN A 6 -13.85 9.79 32.35
C ASN A 6 -14.27 8.47 31.68
N THR A 7 -13.37 7.80 30.95
CA THR A 7 -13.66 6.49 30.34
C THR A 7 -13.74 5.40 31.41
N VAL A 8 -12.81 5.40 32.37
CA VAL A 8 -12.84 4.49 33.52
C VAL A 8 -14.13 4.69 34.33
N ASP A 9 -14.53 5.94 34.55
CA ASP A 9 -15.74 6.30 35.30
C ASP A 9 -17.04 5.83 34.61
N THR A 10 -16.99 5.42 33.33
CA THR A 10 -18.11 4.74 32.64
C THR A 10 -18.18 3.23 32.89
N GLY A 11 -17.34 2.69 33.78
CA GLY A 11 -17.26 1.27 34.09
C GLY A 11 -16.38 0.46 33.13
N ARG A 12 -15.41 1.10 32.47
CA ARG A 12 -14.47 0.43 31.55
C ARG A 12 -13.11 0.26 32.19
N THR A 13 -12.50 -0.91 32.03
CA THR A 13 -11.10 -1.15 32.42
C THR A 13 -10.16 -0.50 31.39
N VAL A 14 -9.21 0.31 31.86
CA VAL A 14 -8.15 0.88 31.03
C VAL A 14 -6.80 0.43 31.54
N VAL A 15 -6.01 -0.18 30.67
CA VAL A 15 -4.62 -0.54 30.93
C VAL A 15 -3.75 0.27 29.96
N CYS A 16 -2.74 0.96 30.47
CA CYS A 16 -1.80 1.70 29.64
C CYS A 16 -0.39 1.69 30.23
N THR A 17 0.61 1.78 29.36
CA THR A 17 2.00 2.01 29.73
C THR A 17 2.31 3.50 29.63
N ILE A 18 2.92 4.08 30.66
CA ILE A 18 3.31 5.48 30.68
C ILE A 18 4.80 5.64 30.99
N HIS A 19 5.46 6.54 30.28
CA HIS A 19 6.87 6.85 30.52
C HIS A 19 6.97 8.17 31.28
N GLN A 20 7.48 8.12 32.52
CA GLN A 20 7.78 9.27 33.37
C GLN A 20 6.64 10.31 33.46
N PRO A 21 5.49 9.96 34.05
CA PRO A 21 4.38 10.89 34.21
C PRO A 21 4.70 12.03 35.18
N SER A 22 4.03 13.18 35.00
CA SER A 22 3.97 14.22 36.03
C SER A 22 3.17 13.74 37.24
N ILE A 23 3.33 14.42 38.38
CA ILE A 23 2.64 14.09 39.64
C ILE A 23 1.12 14.03 39.43
N ASP A 24 0.53 15.05 38.80
CA ASP A 24 -0.92 15.11 38.55
C ASP A 24 -1.43 13.96 37.67
N ILE A 25 -0.60 13.47 36.75
CA ILE A 25 -0.95 12.35 35.89
C ILE A 25 -0.83 11.04 36.67
N PHE A 26 0.22 10.91 37.48
CA PHE A 26 0.48 9.72 38.26
C PHE A 26 -0.60 9.50 39.33
N ASP A 27 -1.02 10.55 40.02
CA ASP A 27 -2.06 10.51 41.04
C ASP A 27 -3.47 10.24 40.46
N ALA A 28 -3.63 10.26 39.14
CA ALA A 28 -4.90 9.95 38.47
C ALA A 28 -5.14 8.44 38.25
N PHE A 29 -4.12 7.61 38.44
CA PHE A 29 -4.21 6.15 38.28
C PHE A 29 -4.71 5.48 39.57
N ASP A 30 -5.60 4.50 39.42
CA ASP A 30 -6.09 3.72 40.57
C ASP A 30 -5.02 2.73 41.05
N GLU A 31 -4.39 2.02 40.10
CA GLU A 31 -3.42 0.95 40.34
C GLU A 31 -2.17 1.11 39.48
N LEU A 32 -1.06 0.58 39.97
CA LEU A 32 0.23 0.52 39.29
C LEU A 32 0.71 -0.92 39.20
N LEU A 33 1.09 -1.32 37.98
CA LEU A 33 1.90 -2.51 37.70
C LEU A 33 3.32 -2.04 37.33
N LEU A 34 4.26 -2.17 38.26
CA LEU A 34 5.65 -1.78 38.08
C LEU A 34 6.51 -3.01 37.79
N LEU A 35 7.24 -2.95 36.69
CA LEU A 35 8.11 -4.03 36.21
C LEU A 35 9.57 -3.57 36.19
N LYS A 36 10.49 -4.47 36.59
CA LYS A 36 11.93 -4.29 36.36
C LYS A 36 12.39 -4.96 35.06
N ARG A 37 13.65 -4.69 34.69
CA ARG A 37 14.31 -5.35 33.56
C ARG A 37 14.22 -6.87 33.71
N GLY A 38 13.79 -7.55 32.64
CA GLY A 38 13.47 -8.98 32.67
C GLY A 38 11.96 -9.27 32.74
N GLY A 39 11.12 -8.24 32.91
CA GLY A 39 9.66 -8.40 32.95
C GLY A 39 9.15 -8.91 34.30
N GLU A 40 9.95 -8.79 35.36
CA GLU A 40 9.57 -9.21 36.70
C GLU A 40 8.81 -8.11 37.43
N GLU A 41 7.76 -8.50 38.14
CA GLU A 41 6.94 -7.62 38.98
C GLU A 41 7.69 -7.21 40.24
N ILE A 42 7.73 -5.91 40.53
CA ILE A 42 8.33 -5.38 41.77
C ILE A 42 7.32 -4.62 42.64
N TYR A 43 6.20 -4.20 42.05
CA TYR A 43 5.04 -3.66 42.75
C TYR A 43 3.80 -3.85 41.89
N VAL A 44 2.72 -4.40 42.47
CA VAL A 44 1.39 -4.42 41.86
C VAL A 44 0.38 -4.04 42.93
N GLY A 45 -0.30 -2.92 42.76
CA GLY A 45 -1.27 -2.50 43.76
C GLY A 45 -1.77 -1.07 43.58
N PRO A 46 -2.64 -0.61 44.48
CA PRO A 46 -3.19 0.73 44.42
C PRO A 46 -2.10 1.78 44.64
N LEU A 47 -2.20 2.94 44.00
CA LEU A 47 -1.32 4.06 44.32
C LEU A 47 -1.70 4.71 45.67
N GLY A 48 -3.00 4.77 45.97
CA GLY A 48 -3.55 5.52 47.09
C GLY A 48 -3.51 7.03 46.84
N ARG A 49 -4.16 7.81 47.72
CA ARG A 49 -4.14 9.29 47.60
C ARG A 49 -2.71 9.79 47.72
N HIS A 50 -2.29 10.63 46.77
CA HIS A 50 -0.93 11.18 46.67
C HIS A 50 0.15 10.08 46.65
N SER A 51 -0.15 8.95 46.00
CA SER A 51 0.75 7.79 45.90
C SER A 51 1.19 7.20 47.26
N SER A 52 0.41 7.41 48.32
CA SER A 52 0.80 7.05 49.68
C SER A 52 1.01 5.55 49.91
N GLU A 53 0.25 4.67 49.24
CA GLU A 53 0.41 3.21 49.40
C GLU A 53 1.69 2.72 48.72
N LEU A 54 2.00 3.26 47.54
CA LEU A 54 3.26 3.00 46.84
C LEU A 54 4.47 3.46 47.67
N ILE A 55 4.41 4.68 48.21
CA ILE A 55 5.50 5.25 49.01
C ILE A 55 5.73 4.41 50.26
N LYS A 56 4.66 4.07 51.01
CA LYS A 56 4.75 3.21 52.20
C LYS A 56 5.37 1.85 51.88
N TYR A 57 5.02 1.24 50.75
CA TYR A 57 5.56 -0.05 50.36
C TYR A 57 7.09 0.00 50.18
N PHE A 58 7.59 0.96 49.40
CA PHE A 58 9.02 1.05 49.13
C PHE A 58 9.82 1.62 50.31
N GLU A 59 9.27 2.56 51.09
CA GLU A 59 9.90 3.05 52.32
C GLU A 59 9.93 2.01 53.45
N GLY A 60 9.09 0.97 53.38
CA GLY A 60 9.11 -0.17 54.29
C GLY A 60 10.26 -1.15 54.04
N ILE A 61 11.02 -0.98 52.94
CA ILE A 61 12.17 -1.83 52.60
C ILE A 61 13.44 -1.18 53.17
N ASP A 62 14.18 -1.95 53.96
CA ASP A 62 15.40 -1.47 54.61
C ASP A 62 16.43 -0.95 53.58
N GLY A 63 16.91 0.27 53.81
CA GLY A 63 17.90 0.94 52.99
C GLY A 63 17.35 1.76 51.82
N VAL A 64 16.05 1.69 51.51
CA VAL A 64 15.44 2.58 50.51
C VAL A 64 15.37 4.02 51.04
N ASN A 65 15.85 4.97 50.23
CA ASN A 65 15.80 6.39 50.59
C ASN A 65 14.37 6.92 50.58
N LYS A 66 13.96 7.56 51.67
CA LYS A 66 12.65 8.22 51.78
C LYS A 66 12.45 9.29 50.72
N ILE A 67 11.20 9.43 50.29
CA ILE A 67 10.85 10.46 49.30
C ILE A 67 10.97 11.85 49.92
N LYS A 68 11.49 12.81 49.16
CA LYS A 68 11.57 14.21 49.58
C LYS A 68 10.22 14.89 49.33
N ASP A 69 9.88 15.84 50.19
CA ASP A 69 8.64 16.61 50.02
C ASP A 69 8.63 17.35 48.67
N GLY A 70 7.48 17.33 47.99
CA GLY A 70 7.31 17.86 46.64
C GLY A 70 8.01 17.09 45.51
N TYR A 71 8.70 15.99 45.81
CA TYR A 71 9.36 15.18 44.78
C TYR A 71 8.37 14.25 44.08
N ASN A 72 8.55 14.00 42.78
CA ASN A 72 7.61 13.21 42.00
C ASN A 72 7.69 11.71 42.36
N PRO A 73 6.62 11.09 42.90
CA PRO A 73 6.63 9.67 43.26
C PRO A 73 6.95 8.75 42.09
N ALA A 74 6.51 9.10 40.87
CA ALA A 74 6.79 8.32 39.67
C ALA A 74 8.28 8.31 39.29
N THR A 75 8.97 9.43 39.51
CA THR A 75 10.41 9.53 39.29
C THR A 75 11.16 8.81 40.41
N TRP A 76 10.78 9.07 41.66
CA TRP A 76 11.41 8.47 42.83
C TRP A 76 11.36 6.95 42.80
N MET A 77 10.20 6.35 42.50
CA MET A 77 10.07 4.89 42.46
C MET A 77 11.07 4.28 41.45
N LEU A 78 11.25 4.90 40.27
CA LEU A 78 12.17 4.40 39.25
C LEU A 78 13.64 4.57 39.65
N GLU A 79 13.97 5.60 40.41
CA GLU A 79 15.32 5.83 40.94
C GLU A 79 15.68 4.81 42.03
N VAL A 80 14.78 4.59 42.99
CA VAL A 80 15.01 3.67 44.11
C VAL A 80 14.96 2.20 43.68
N THR A 81 14.21 1.87 42.63
CA THR A 81 14.18 0.52 42.04
C THR A 81 15.14 0.36 40.86
N SER A 82 16.10 1.27 40.70
CA SER A 82 17.11 1.15 39.63
C SER A 82 18.04 -0.03 39.88
N THR A 83 18.63 -0.59 38.81
CA THR A 83 19.58 -1.72 38.93
C THR A 83 20.81 -1.37 39.77
N ALA A 84 21.22 -0.09 39.75
CA ALA A 84 22.33 0.38 40.57
C ALA A 84 21.97 0.36 42.07
N GLN A 85 20.75 0.79 42.41
CA GLN A 85 20.30 0.75 43.81
C GLN A 85 20.01 -0.66 44.31
N GLU A 86 19.44 -1.50 43.46
CA GLU A 86 19.24 -2.91 43.78
C GLU A 86 20.56 -3.60 44.15
N ALA A 87 21.63 -3.34 43.38
CA ALA A 87 22.97 -3.85 43.68
C ALA A 87 23.60 -3.23 44.93
N ALA A 88 23.40 -1.93 45.18
CA ALA A 88 23.92 -1.26 46.35
C ALA A 88 23.28 -1.75 47.66
N LEU A 89 21.97 -2.07 47.61
CA LEU A 89 21.22 -2.61 48.73
C LEU A 89 21.43 -4.12 48.93
N GLY A 90 21.93 -4.83 47.91
CA GLY A 90 22.10 -6.29 47.95
C GLY A 90 20.76 -7.03 48.01
N VAL A 91 19.69 -6.43 47.50
CA VAL A 91 18.33 -7.01 47.50
C VAL A 91 17.91 -7.39 46.09
N ASN A 92 16.88 -8.22 45.96
CA ASN A 92 16.16 -8.42 44.71
C ASN A 92 14.70 -7.98 44.89
N PHE A 93 14.31 -6.87 44.28
CA PHE A 93 12.97 -6.30 44.46
C PHE A 93 11.86 -7.25 43.98
N ALA A 94 12.14 -8.11 42.99
CA ALA A 94 11.16 -9.09 42.53
C ALA A 94 10.94 -10.21 43.55
N GLU A 95 11.97 -10.62 44.28
CA GLU A 95 11.85 -11.61 45.35
C GLU A 95 11.15 -11.03 46.58
N LEU A 96 11.48 -9.77 46.92
CA LEU A 96 10.79 -9.03 47.98
C LEU A 96 9.30 -8.88 47.69
N TYR A 97 8.95 -8.55 46.45
CA TYR A 97 7.54 -8.49 46.06
C TYR A 97 6.88 -9.86 46.17
N LYS A 98 7.49 -10.94 45.63
CA LYS A 98 6.92 -12.31 45.71
C LYS A 98 6.68 -12.80 47.14
N SER A 99 7.53 -12.41 48.10
CA SER A 99 7.39 -12.75 49.52
C SER A 99 6.48 -11.78 50.31
N SER A 100 6.09 -10.66 49.71
CA SER A 100 5.27 -9.63 50.36
C SER A 100 3.82 -10.06 50.59
N GLU A 101 3.19 -9.47 51.60
CA GLU A 101 1.75 -9.63 51.81
C GLU A 101 0.92 -9.10 50.64
N LEU A 102 1.41 -8.07 49.95
CA LEU A 102 0.74 -7.48 48.79
C LEU A 102 0.61 -8.50 47.66
N HIS A 103 1.68 -9.25 47.37
CA HIS A 103 1.63 -10.32 46.37
C HIS A 103 0.65 -11.43 46.75
N ARG A 104 0.65 -11.87 48.02
CA ARG A 104 -0.30 -12.87 48.51
C ARG A 104 -1.75 -12.42 48.34
N LYS A 105 -2.08 -11.18 48.76
CA LYS A 105 -3.42 -10.61 48.61
C LYS A 105 -3.85 -10.52 47.14
N ASN A 106 -2.94 -10.08 46.27
CA ASN A 106 -3.22 -10.02 44.83
C ASN A 106 -3.49 -11.41 44.24
N LYS A 107 -2.75 -12.43 44.65
CA LYS A 107 -2.98 -13.82 44.20
C LYS A 107 -4.32 -14.37 44.68
N GLU A 108 -4.69 -14.13 45.94
CA GLU A 108 -6.00 -14.49 46.50
C GLU A 108 -7.14 -13.80 45.74
N LEU A 109 -7.01 -12.49 45.49
CA LEU A 109 -8.00 -11.71 44.73
C LEU A 109 -8.14 -12.21 43.29
N ILE A 110 -7.03 -12.52 42.62
CA ILE A 110 -7.06 -13.09 41.26
C ILE A 110 -7.77 -14.45 41.27
N GLU A 111 -7.50 -15.31 42.26
CA GLU A 111 -8.16 -16.61 42.38
C GLU A 111 -9.67 -16.45 42.60
N GLU A 112 -10.08 -15.53 43.47
CA GLU A 112 -11.48 -15.20 43.71
C GLU A 112 -12.17 -14.70 42.44
N LEU A 113 -11.60 -13.70 41.77
CA LEU A 113 -12.17 -13.08 40.57
C LEU A 113 -12.10 -13.99 39.32
N SER A 114 -11.22 -14.99 39.32
CA SER A 114 -11.15 -15.98 38.23
C SER A 114 -12.33 -16.96 38.23
N LYS A 115 -13.08 -17.06 39.33
CA LYS A 115 -14.24 -17.94 39.45
C LYS A 115 -15.49 -17.19 38.98
N PRO A 116 -16.06 -17.54 37.81
CA PRO A 116 -17.22 -16.85 37.26
C PRO A 116 -18.44 -17.04 38.16
N PHE A 117 -19.26 -16.00 38.30
CA PHE A 117 -20.53 -16.10 39.03
C PHE A 117 -21.44 -17.17 38.40
N PRO A 118 -22.17 -17.98 39.20
CA PRO A 118 -23.10 -18.98 38.70
C PRO A 118 -24.13 -18.36 37.74
N GLY A 119 -24.24 -18.89 36.52
CA GLY A 119 -25.15 -18.39 35.48
C GLY A 119 -24.57 -17.32 34.54
N SER A 120 -23.31 -16.90 34.75
CA SER A 120 -22.58 -16.10 33.76
C SER A 120 -22.25 -16.93 32.51
N LYS A 121 -22.21 -16.26 31.36
CA LYS A 121 -21.85 -16.84 30.07
C LYS A 121 -20.65 -16.09 29.51
N ASP A 122 -19.75 -16.82 28.87
CA ASP A 122 -18.62 -16.22 28.19
C ASP A 122 -19.07 -15.25 27.09
N LEU A 123 -18.31 -14.18 26.92
CA LEU A 123 -18.50 -13.24 25.81
C LEU A 123 -18.19 -13.97 24.49
N TYR A 124 -19.24 -14.26 23.73
CA TYR A 124 -19.13 -14.87 22.40
C TYR A 124 -19.45 -13.85 21.30
N PHE A 125 -18.49 -13.64 20.41
CA PHE A 125 -18.70 -12.84 19.21
C PHE A 125 -18.77 -13.76 17.99
N PRO A 126 -19.90 -13.78 17.24
CA PRO A 126 -20.07 -14.70 16.11
C PRO A 126 -19.15 -14.41 14.93
N ARG A 127 -18.53 -13.22 14.88
CA ARG A 127 -17.62 -12.79 13.82
C ARG A 127 -16.46 -12.03 14.43
N GLN A 128 -15.29 -12.17 13.80
CA GLN A 128 -14.11 -11.39 14.16
C GLN A 128 -14.31 -9.88 13.94
N TYR A 129 -15.12 -9.49 12.95
CA TYR A 129 -15.37 -8.10 12.58
C TYR A 129 -16.86 -7.75 12.71
N ALA A 130 -17.15 -6.50 13.10
CA ALA A 130 -18.51 -6.01 13.33
C ALA A 130 -19.37 -5.94 12.06
N GLN A 131 -18.75 -5.62 10.91
CA GLN A 131 -19.44 -5.42 9.63
C GLN A 131 -19.20 -6.58 8.65
N SER A 132 -20.14 -6.79 7.72
CA SER A 132 -20.01 -7.78 6.64
C SER A 132 -18.87 -7.43 5.67
N PHE A 133 -18.41 -8.41 4.90
CA PHE A 133 -17.35 -8.20 3.90
C PHE A 133 -17.69 -7.07 2.92
N PHE A 134 -18.93 -7.03 2.42
CA PHE A 134 -19.37 -5.98 1.51
C PHE A 134 -19.40 -4.60 2.17
N GLY A 135 -19.88 -4.52 3.42
CA GLY A 135 -19.86 -3.27 4.19
C GLY A 135 -18.43 -2.76 4.39
N GLN A 136 -17.47 -3.66 4.63
CA GLN A 136 -16.05 -3.32 4.71
C GLN A 136 -15.52 -2.80 3.36
N CYS A 137 -15.86 -3.44 2.22
CA CYS A 137 -15.43 -2.97 0.90
C CYS A 137 -15.92 -1.55 0.60
N VAL A 138 -17.19 -1.26 0.88
CA VAL A 138 -17.77 0.07 0.69
C VAL A 138 -17.10 1.09 1.62
N ALA A 139 -16.88 0.75 2.88
CA ALA A 139 -16.19 1.64 3.83
C ALA A 139 -14.74 1.92 3.43
N CYS A 140 -14.00 0.90 2.97
CA CYS A 140 -12.65 1.06 2.45
C CYS A 140 -12.62 1.92 1.17
N LEU A 141 -13.55 1.71 0.24
CA LEU A 141 -13.65 2.53 -0.97
C LEU A 141 -14.00 3.98 -0.64
N TRP A 142 -14.91 4.21 0.31
CA TRP A 142 -15.23 5.54 0.81
C TRP A 142 -14.00 6.23 1.41
N LYS A 143 -13.23 5.52 2.25
CA LYS A 143 -11.96 6.01 2.81
C LYS A 143 -10.99 6.39 1.69
N GLN A 144 -10.81 5.52 0.70
CA GLN A 144 -9.90 5.75 -0.42
C GLN A 144 -10.35 6.94 -1.27
N HIS A 145 -11.65 7.10 -1.51
CA HIS A 145 -12.19 8.27 -2.20
C HIS A 145 -11.79 9.59 -1.52
N TRP A 146 -11.95 9.68 -0.19
CA TRP A 146 -11.53 10.86 0.55
C TRP A 146 -10.01 11.04 0.57
N SER A 147 -9.23 9.96 0.66
CA SER A 147 -7.77 10.02 0.60
C SER A 147 -7.30 10.60 -0.74
N TYR A 148 -7.84 10.11 -1.86
CA TYR A 148 -7.49 10.56 -3.21
C TYR A 148 -7.95 11.99 -3.49
N TRP A 149 -9.17 12.34 -3.07
CA TRP A 149 -9.71 13.69 -3.20
C TRP A 149 -8.91 14.72 -2.41
N ARG A 150 -8.47 14.38 -1.19
CA ARG A 150 -7.69 15.27 -0.31
C ARG A 150 -6.19 15.24 -0.59
N ASN A 151 -5.73 14.43 -1.55
CA ASN A 151 -4.34 14.37 -2.00
C ASN A 151 -4.20 14.93 -3.43
N PRO A 152 -4.30 16.26 -3.62
CA PRO A 152 -4.18 16.88 -4.94
C PRO A 152 -2.76 16.73 -5.53
N LEU A 153 -1.73 16.58 -4.68
CA LEU A 153 -0.37 16.32 -5.13
C LEU A 153 -0.25 15.01 -5.90
N TYR A 154 -1.07 14.01 -5.55
CA TYR A 154 -1.11 12.77 -6.30
C TYR A 154 -2.05 12.85 -7.50
N THR A 155 -3.29 13.30 -7.30
CA THR A 155 -4.33 13.24 -8.35
C THR A 155 -4.21 14.39 -9.36
N ALA A 156 -4.26 15.64 -8.90
CA ALA A 156 -4.25 16.80 -9.77
C ALA A 156 -2.92 16.97 -10.52
N VAL A 157 -1.78 16.79 -9.85
CA VAL A 157 -0.46 16.89 -10.50
C VAL A 157 -0.28 15.79 -11.54
N ARG A 158 -0.73 14.56 -11.28
CA ARG A 158 -0.69 13.45 -12.25
C ARG A 158 -1.51 13.77 -13.50
N LEU A 159 -2.69 14.36 -13.35
CA LEU A 159 -3.53 14.79 -14.49
C LEU A 159 -2.90 15.96 -15.26
N LEU A 160 -2.43 17.00 -14.57
CA LEU A 160 -1.77 18.16 -15.19
C LEU A 160 -0.51 17.76 -15.95
N PHE A 161 0.32 16.91 -15.35
CA PHE A 161 1.52 16.40 -16.00
C PHE A 161 1.17 15.54 -17.21
N THR A 162 0.12 14.72 -17.12
CA THR A 162 -0.35 13.93 -18.27
C THR A 162 -0.79 14.83 -19.43
N ALA A 163 -1.52 15.92 -19.15
CA ALA A 163 -1.91 16.88 -20.18
C ALA A 163 -0.69 17.56 -20.81
N PHE A 164 0.29 17.97 -20.01
CA PHE A 164 1.54 18.55 -20.50
C PHE A 164 2.31 17.56 -21.42
N ILE A 165 2.44 16.31 -20.99
CA ILE A 165 3.08 15.25 -21.78
C ILE A 165 2.27 14.92 -23.04
N ALA A 166 0.94 14.98 -22.99
CA ALA A 166 0.09 14.80 -24.16
C ALA A 166 0.40 15.86 -25.23
N ILE A 167 0.48 17.14 -24.83
CA ILE A 167 0.83 18.23 -25.74
C ILE A 167 2.25 18.05 -26.27
N MET A 168 3.22 17.74 -25.40
CA MET A 168 4.61 17.53 -25.79
C MET A 168 4.77 16.38 -26.80
N PHE A 169 4.14 15.23 -26.56
CA PHE A 169 4.15 14.11 -27.51
C PHE A 169 3.39 14.46 -28.80
N GLY A 170 2.26 15.13 -28.69
CA GLY A 170 1.47 15.57 -29.84
C GLY A 170 2.25 16.53 -30.75
N THR A 171 3.06 17.44 -30.19
CA THR A 171 3.90 18.35 -31.00
C THR A 171 5.14 17.66 -31.57
N ILE A 172 5.81 16.79 -30.81
CA ILE A 172 6.99 16.05 -31.29
C ILE A 172 6.61 15.11 -32.45
N PHE A 173 5.44 14.47 -32.36
CA PHE A 173 4.98 13.46 -33.32
C PHE A 173 3.86 13.97 -34.23
N TRP A 174 3.85 15.28 -34.49
CA TRP A 174 2.80 15.97 -35.24
C TRP A 174 2.60 15.36 -36.64
N ASP A 175 1.34 15.02 -36.95
CA ASP A 175 0.90 14.53 -38.26
C ASP A 175 1.74 13.35 -38.81
N LEU A 176 2.13 12.43 -37.92
CA LEU A 176 2.80 11.18 -38.30
C LEU A 176 1.81 10.06 -38.65
N GLY A 177 0.61 10.07 -38.07
CA GLY A 177 -0.39 9.02 -38.27
C GLY A 177 -1.00 9.01 -39.68
N SER A 178 -0.99 10.15 -40.35
CA SER A 178 -1.47 10.33 -41.73
C SER A 178 -0.45 9.89 -42.78
N LYS A 179 0.85 9.86 -42.43
CA LYS A 179 1.95 9.50 -43.32
C LYS A 179 2.15 7.99 -43.33
N ARG A 180 1.84 7.36 -44.47
CA ARG A 180 1.88 5.90 -44.63
C ARG A 180 2.54 5.43 -45.92
N LYS A 181 3.25 6.30 -46.65
CA LYS A 181 3.81 5.96 -47.96
C LYS A 181 5.15 5.24 -47.86
N LYS A 182 5.95 5.56 -46.84
CA LYS A 182 7.26 4.93 -46.59
C LYS A 182 7.19 4.01 -45.39
N LYS A 183 7.97 2.93 -45.42
CA LYS A 183 8.21 2.07 -44.23
C LYS A 183 8.61 2.90 -43.02
N GLN A 184 9.45 3.91 -43.23
CA GLN A 184 9.91 4.81 -42.19
C GLN A 184 8.76 5.58 -41.52
N ASP A 185 7.73 5.96 -42.26
CA ASP A 185 6.59 6.70 -41.70
C ASP A 185 5.80 5.81 -40.75
N VAL A 186 5.56 4.55 -41.13
CA VAL A 186 4.93 3.54 -40.29
C VAL A 186 5.79 3.27 -39.04
N PHE A 187 7.12 3.14 -39.19
CA PHE A 187 8.03 3.01 -38.04
C PHE A 187 7.98 4.22 -37.11
N ASN A 188 7.92 5.43 -37.63
CA ASN A 188 7.86 6.65 -36.82
C ASN A 188 6.54 6.72 -36.03
N ALA A 189 5.41 6.37 -36.66
CA ALA A 189 4.12 6.31 -35.99
C ALA A 189 4.05 5.20 -34.93
N MET A 190 4.67 4.05 -35.18
CA MET A 190 4.83 3.01 -34.15
C MET A 190 5.75 3.46 -33.02
N GLY A 191 6.84 4.18 -33.36
CA GLY A 191 7.79 4.73 -32.40
C GLY A 191 7.16 5.73 -31.44
N SER A 192 6.22 6.54 -31.92
CA SER A 192 5.46 7.46 -31.07
C SER A 192 4.59 6.72 -30.06
N MET A 193 3.86 5.68 -30.49
CA MET A 193 3.06 4.82 -29.60
C MET A 193 3.94 4.09 -28.58
N TYR A 194 5.08 3.56 -29.02
CA TYR A 194 6.07 2.91 -28.16
C TYR A 194 6.60 3.85 -27.07
N ALA A 195 7.05 5.04 -27.47
CA ALA A 195 7.58 6.03 -26.54
C ALA A 195 6.50 6.49 -25.55
N ALA A 196 5.26 6.69 -26.02
CA ALA A 196 4.12 7.05 -25.19
C ALA A 196 3.82 6.01 -24.12
N VAL A 197 3.68 4.73 -24.52
CA VAL A 197 3.36 3.61 -23.64
C VAL A 197 4.40 3.44 -22.55
N LEU A 198 5.68 3.48 -22.90
CA LEU A 198 6.76 3.34 -21.92
C LEU A 198 6.84 4.54 -20.98
N PHE A 199 6.85 5.77 -21.52
CA PHE A 199 7.03 6.96 -20.72
C PHE A 199 5.88 7.14 -19.73
N LEU A 200 4.63 7.13 -20.22
CA LEU A 200 3.47 7.26 -19.34
C LEU A 200 3.30 6.05 -18.43
N GLY A 201 3.53 4.84 -18.93
CA GLY A 201 3.41 3.62 -18.15
C GLY A 201 4.32 3.63 -16.94
N VAL A 202 5.63 3.84 -17.16
CA VAL A 202 6.64 3.92 -16.10
C VAL A 202 6.32 5.04 -15.13
N GLN A 203 5.87 6.20 -15.63
CA GLN A 203 5.48 7.31 -14.77
C GLN A 203 4.32 6.94 -13.84
N ASN A 204 3.25 6.34 -14.36
CA ASN A 204 2.07 5.94 -13.57
C ASN A 204 2.42 4.89 -12.52
N ALA A 205 3.25 3.92 -12.89
CA ALA A 205 3.74 2.90 -11.97
C ALA A 205 4.64 3.49 -10.88
N THR A 206 5.44 4.52 -11.19
CA THR A 206 6.35 5.15 -10.22
C THR A 206 5.61 6.10 -9.28
N SER A 207 4.61 6.84 -9.78
CA SER A 207 3.86 7.82 -8.99
C SER A 207 2.97 7.18 -7.92
N VAL A 208 2.45 5.97 -8.18
CA VAL A 208 1.57 5.25 -7.23
C VAL A 208 2.33 4.61 -6.06
N GLN A 209 3.61 4.26 -6.25
CA GLN A 209 4.41 3.58 -5.22
C GLN A 209 4.47 4.29 -3.86
N PRO A 210 4.83 5.59 -3.78
CA PRO A 210 4.88 6.29 -2.49
C PRO A 210 3.50 6.38 -1.82
N VAL A 211 2.43 6.56 -2.60
CA VAL A 211 1.06 6.62 -2.07
C VAL A 211 0.66 5.29 -1.43
N VAL A 212 0.88 4.18 -2.14
CA VAL A 212 0.61 2.83 -1.62
C VAL A 212 1.43 2.53 -0.38
N ALA A 213 2.70 2.96 -0.32
CA ALA A 213 3.58 2.70 0.82
C ALA A 213 3.10 3.42 2.09
N ILE A 214 2.61 4.66 1.97
CA ILE A 214 2.02 5.41 3.08
C ILE A 214 0.72 4.73 3.53
N GLU A 215 -0.19 4.44 2.61
CA GLU A 215 -1.47 3.78 2.90
C GLU A 215 -1.27 2.40 3.55
N ARG A 216 -0.27 1.63 3.11
CA ARG A 216 0.07 0.32 3.71
C ARG A 216 0.42 0.44 5.19
N THR A 217 1.08 1.53 5.59
CA THR A 217 1.44 1.76 7.00
C THR A 217 0.20 2.01 7.85
N VAL A 218 -0.77 2.76 7.32
CA VAL A 218 -2.07 3.00 7.95
C VAL A 218 -2.86 1.68 8.02
N PHE A 219 -2.90 0.93 6.92
CA PHE A 219 -3.54 -0.38 6.83
C PHE A 219 -3.04 -1.35 7.90
N TYR A 220 -1.73 -1.41 8.15
CA TYR A 220 -1.21 -2.31 9.18
C TYR A 220 -1.71 -1.95 10.58
N ARG A 221 -1.85 -0.66 10.89
CA ARG A 221 -2.42 -0.20 12.18
C ARG A 221 -3.90 -0.55 12.29
N GLU A 222 -4.68 -0.31 11.24
CA GLU A 222 -6.11 -0.61 11.20
C GLU A 222 -6.39 -2.12 11.28
N ARG A 223 -5.55 -2.93 10.61
CA ARG A 223 -5.61 -4.40 10.68
C ARG A 223 -5.25 -4.91 12.07
N ALA A 224 -4.21 -4.35 12.70
CA ALA A 224 -3.82 -4.71 14.07
C ALA A 224 -4.92 -4.35 15.09
N ALA A 225 -5.66 -3.26 14.85
CA ALA A 225 -6.82 -2.87 15.65
C ALA A 225 -8.10 -3.67 15.34
N GLY A 226 -8.06 -4.64 14.43
CA GLY A 226 -9.21 -5.47 14.08
C GLY A 226 -10.34 -4.73 13.36
N MET A 227 -10.03 -3.66 12.61
CA MET A 227 -11.08 -2.84 11.97
C MET A 227 -11.72 -3.51 10.74
N TYR A 228 -10.94 -4.17 9.88
CA TYR A 228 -11.44 -4.86 8.67
C TYR A 228 -10.44 -5.93 8.14
N TYR A 229 -10.88 -6.76 7.20
CA TYR A 229 -10.06 -7.75 6.50
C TYR A 229 -9.10 -7.11 5.47
N ALA A 230 -8.03 -7.81 5.09
CA ALA A 230 -7.06 -7.31 4.10
C ALA A 230 -7.64 -7.11 2.69
N LEU A 231 -8.56 -7.99 2.26
CA LEU A 231 -9.11 -7.98 0.89
C LEU A 231 -10.02 -6.77 0.61
N PRO A 232 -10.93 -6.35 1.51
CA PRO A 232 -11.68 -5.09 1.36
C PRO A 232 -10.81 -3.85 1.14
N TYR A 233 -9.66 -3.77 1.81
CA TYR A 233 -8.69 -2.69 1.59
C TYR A 233 -8.08 -2.75 0.19
N ALA A 234 -7.60 -3.93 -0.22
CA ALA A 234 -7.04 -4.09 -1.57
C ALA A 234 -8.07 -3.79 -2.66
N PHE A 235 -9.33 -4.22 -2.47
CA PHE A 235 -10.44 -3.89 -3.35
C PHE A 235 -10.65 -2.38 -3.45
N GLY A 236 -10.76 -1.67 -2.31
CA GLY A 236 -10.95 -0.23 -2.31
C GLY A 236 -9.83 0.52 -3.04
N GLN A 237 -8.59 0.05 -2.89
CA GLN A 237 -7.43 0.67 -3.52
C GLN A 237 -7.29 0.38 -5.02
N VAL A 238 -7.71 -0.80 -5.49
CA VAL A 238 -7.75 -1.11 -6.93
C VAL A 238 -8.90 -0.36 -7.61
N VAL A 239 -10.07 -0.32 -6.98
CA VAL A 239 -11.27 0.26 -7.59
C VAL A 239 -11.18 1.79 -7.68
N ILE A 240 -10.55 2.45 -6.70
CA ILE A 240 -10.41 3.91 -6.75
C ILE A 240 -9.54 4.37 -7.92
N GLU A 241 -8.56 3.59 -8.38
CA GLU A 241 -7.70 3.95 -9.52
C GLU A 241 -8.46 3.98 -10.86
N LEU A 242 -9.49 3.13 -11.02
CA LEU A 242 -10.24 2.98 -12.28
C LEU A 242 -10.76 4.32 -12.84
N PRO A 243 -11.56 5.12 -12.10
CA PRO A 243 -12.09 6.38 -12.61
C PRO A 243 -11.01 7.43 -12.89
N TYR A 244 -9.99 7.55 -12.04
CA TYR A 244 -8.92 8.55 -12.26
C TYR A 244 -8.08 8.21 -13.49
N LEU A 245 -7.75 6.93 -13.67
CA LEU A 245 -7.04 6.45 -14.85
C LEU A 245 -7.86 6.59 -16.13
N PHE A 246 -9.17 6.42 -16.05
CA PHE A 246 -10.07 6.62 -17.17
C PHE A 246 -10.05 8.09 -17.63
N ILE A 247 -10.20 9.03 -16.69
CA ILE A 247 -10.12 10.47 -16.98
C ILE A 247 -8.74 10.84 -17.55
N GLN A 248 -7.67 10.33 -16.94
CA GLN A 248 -6.29 10.54 -17.41
C GLN A 248 -6.10 10.04 -18.84
N THR A 249 -6.66 8.87 -19.17
CA THR A 249 -6.60 8.28 -20.51
C THR A 249 -7.39 9.10 -21.52
N LEU A 250 -8.56 9.63 -21.16
CA LEU A 250 -9.33 10.49 -22.05
C LEU A 250 -8.56 11.78 -22.39
N ILE A 251 -7.99 12.43 -21.38
CA ILE A 251 -7.21 13.66 -21.58
C ILE A 251 -6.02 13.39 -22.51
N TYR A 252 -5.20 12.38 -22.18
CA TYR A 252 -4.04 12.03 -23.00
C TYR A 252 -4.45 11.59 -24.41
N GLY A 253 -5.42 10.67 -24.46
CA GLY A 253 -5.81 9.98 -25.65
C GLY A 253 -6.39 10.92 -26.68
N VAL A 254 -7.32 11.80 -26.30
CA VAL A 254 -7.96 12.76 -27.21
C VAL A 254 -6.92 13.73 -27.80
N ILE A 255 -6.06 14.30 -26.96
CA ILE A 255 -5.05 15.28 -27.40
C ILE A 255 -4.06 14.63 -28.37
N VAL A 256 -3.46 13.51 -27.98
CA VAL A 256 -2.42 12.86 -28.80
C VAL A 256 -2.99 12.27 -30.07
N TYR A 257 -4.19 11.68 -30.01
CA TYR A 257 -4.84 11.11 -31.20
C TYR A 257 -5.10 12.18 -32.26
N ALA A 258 -5.58 13.36 -31.83
CA ALA A 258 -5.82 14.49 -32.72
C ALA A 258 -4.52 15.05 -33.30
N MET A 259 -3.49 15.28 -32.48
CA MET A 259 -2.25 15.94 -32.91
C MET A 259 -1.34 15.04 -33.76
N ILE A 260 -1.31 13.73 -33.48
CA ILE A 260 -0.57 12.77 -34.32
C ILE A 260 -1.28 12.57 -35.67
N GLY A 261 -2.58 12.88 -35.76
CA GLY A 261 -3.34 12.74 -37.01
C GLY A 261 -3.68 11.30 -37.35
N PHE A 262 -4.09 10.50 -36.34
CA PHE A 262 -4.63 9.16 -36.61
C PHE A 262 -6.00 9.23 -37.31
N ASP A 263 -6.40 8.11 -37.90
CA ASP A 263 -7.64 8.00 -38.67
C ASP A 263 -8.89 8.06 -37.77
N TRP A 264 -9.74 9.07 -37.94
CA TRP A 264 -10.90 9.34 -37.08
C TRP A 264 -12.08 8.36 -37.19
N SER A 265 -11.84 7.11 -37.57
CA SER A 265 -12.82 6.03 -37.44
C SER A 265 -13.17 5.78 -35.97
N VAL A 266 -14.48 5.73 -35.68
CA VAL A 266 -15.02 5.48 -34.33
C VAL A 266 -14.40 4.22 -33.72
N THR A 267 -14.30 3.15 -34.51
CA THR A 267 -13.73 1.88 -34.07
C THR A 267 -12.24 2.01 -33.70
N LYS A 268 -11.45 2.71 -34.52
CA LYS A 268 -10.01 2.88 -34.29
C LYS A 268 -9.74 3.76 -33.08
N PHE A 269 -10.53 4.81 -32.89
CA PHE A 269 -10.43 5.70 -31.75
C PHE A 269 -10.75 4.98 -30.42
N PHE A 270 -11.83 4.20 -30.37
CA PHE A 270 -12.17 3.43 -29.17
C PHE A 270 -11.15 2.32 -28.87
N TRP A 271 -10.60 1.65 -29.89
CA TRP A 271 -9.50 0.71 -29.68
C TRP A 271 -8.26 1.38 -29.10
N TYR A 272 -7.89 2.55 -29.61
CA TYR A 272 -6.78 3.32 -29.09
C TYR A 272 -6.99 3.70 -27.62
N LEU A 273 -8.15 4.25 -27.27
CA LEU A 273 -8.50 4.57 -25.88
C LEU A 273 -8.51 3.33 -24.98
N PHE A 274 -9.05 2.20 -25.47
CA PHE A 274 -9.07 0.95 -24.73
C PHE A 274 -7.67 0.46 -24.40
N PHE A 275 -6.78 0.38 -25.40
CA PHE A 275 -5.41 -0.10 -25.19
C PHE A 275 -4.62 0.85 -24.29
N MET A 276 -4.78 2.16 -24.46
CA MET A 276 -4.15 3.14 -23.58
C MET A 276 -4.67 3.06 -22.14
N TYR A 277 -5.98 2.90 -21.95
CA TYR A 277 -6.59 2.79 -20.62
C TYR A 277 -6.07 1.58 -19.85
N PHE A 278 -6.12 0.41 -20.47
CA PHE A 278 -5.62 -0.80 -19.81
C PHE A 278 -4.10 -0.80 -19.64
N THR A 279 -3.38 -0.09 -20.51
CA THR A 279 -1.94 0.14 -20.34
C THR A 279 -1.66 0.91 -19.06
N LEU A 280 -2.32 2.05 -18.86
CA LEU A 280 -2.15 2.83 -17.63
C LEU A 280 -2.62 2.05 -16.40
N LEU A 281 -3.67 1.23 -16.52
CA LEU A 281 -4.13 0.33 -15.46
C LEU A 281 -3.08 -0.70 -15.06
N TYR A 282 -2.59 -1.53 -15.98
CA TYR A 282 -1.66 -2.58 -15.60
C TYR A 282 -0.34 -1.98 -15.07
N PHE A 283 0.11 -0.84 -15.59
CA PHE A 283 1.31 -0.17 -15.06
C PHE A 283 1.08 0.33 -13.64
N THR A 284 -0.07 0.96 -13.36
CA THR A 284 -0.42 1.40 -12.01
C THR A 284 -0.52 0.20 -11.07
N PHE A 285 -1.19 -0.87 -11.48
CA PHE A 285 -1.35 -2.09 -10.68
C PHE A 285 -0.01 -2.80 -10.46
N TYR A 286 0.88 -2.76 -11.44
CA TYR A 286 2.25 -3.22 -11.30
C TYR A 286 3.01 -2.42 -10.23
N GLY A 287 2.92 -1.08 -10.25
CA GLY A 287 3.50 -0.22 -9.21
C GLY A 287 2.96 -0.53 -7.81
N MET A 288 1.65 -0.78 -7.69
CA MET A 288 1.04 -1.21 -6.42
C MET A 288 1.54 -2.58 -5.97
N MET A 289 1.59 -3.54 -6.91
CA MET A 289 2.08 -4.89 -6.68
C MET A 289 3.52 -4.89 -6.17
N THR A 290 4.42 -4.11 -6.77
CA THR A 290 5.83 -4.08 -6.34
C THR A 290 6.01 -3.54 -4.93
N VAL A 291 5.18 -2.58 -4.48
CA VAL A 291 5.15 -2.15 -3.08
C VAL A 291 4.60 -3.23 -2.16
N ALA A 292 3.59 -3.99 -2.60
CA ALA A 292 3.02 -5.06 -1.79
C ALA A 292 3.97 -6.24 -1.60
N VAL A 293 4.86 -6.53 -2.54
CA VAL A 293 5.83 -7.64 -2.44
C VAL A 293 7.20 -7.23 -1.87
N THR A 294 7.44 -5.94 -1.62
CA THR A 294 8.73 -5.46 -1.11
C THR A 294 8.63 -4.75 0.25
N PRO A 295 9.71 -4.73 1.05
CA PRO A 295 9.67 -4.09 2.37
C PRO A 295 9.49 -2.57 2.34
N ASN A 296 10.03 -1.88 1.33
CA ASN A 296 10.02 -0.42 1.23
C ASN A 296 9.90 0.04 -0.24
N HIS A 297 9.31 1.21 -0.47
CA HIS A 297 9.12 1.80 -1.80
C HIS A 297 10.43 2.00 -2.57
N ASN A 298 11.55 2.28 -1.90
CA ASN A 298 12.87 2.35 -2.57
C ASN A 298 13.25 1.01 -3.21
N ILE A 299 13.00 -0.12 -2.52
CA ILE A 299 13.24 -1.47 -3.08
C ILE A 299 12.22 -1.76 -4.18
N ALA A 300 10.96 -1.38 -3.99
CA ALA A 300 9.92 -1.49 -5.02
C ALA A 300 10.33 -0.79 -6.32
N ALA A 301 10.88 0.42 -6.23
CA ALA A 301 11.35 1.20 -7.38
C ALA A 301 12.51 0.51 -8.11
N ILE A 302 13.49 -0.03 -7.39
CA ILE A 302 14.62 -0.78 -7.96
C ILE A 302 14.14 -2.04 -8.68
N VAL A 303 13.26 -2.82 -8.06
CA VAL A 303 12.69 -4.01 -8.70
C VAL A 303 11.89 -3.61 -9.94
N SER A 304 11.10 -2.54 -9.84
CA SER A 304 10.27 -2.06 -10.94
C SER A 304 11.12 -1.63 -12.14
N SER A 305 12.20 -0.89 -11.92
CA SER A 305 13.08 -0.41 -12.99
C SER A 305 13.78 -1.54 -13.75
N ALA A 306 14.16 -2.63 -13.08
CA ALA A 306 14.71 -3.81 -13.72
C ALA A 306 13.73 -4.44 -14.72
N PHE A 307 12.45 -4.57 -14.35
CA PHE A 307 11.42 -5.08 -15.26
C PHE A 307 11.07 -4.08 -16.38
N TYR A 308 11.10 -2.77 -16.12
CA TYR A 308 10.91 -1.78 -17.20
C TYR A 308 11.97 -1.95 -18.29
N ALA A 309 13.23 -2.18 -17.92
CA ALA A 309 14.30 -2.43 -18.88
C ALA A 309 14.06 -3.71 -19.70
N LEU A 310 13.57 -4.79 -19.06
CA LEU A 310 13.22 -6.02 -19.76
C LEU A 310 12.00 -5.83 -20.68
N TRP A 311 10.95 -5.17 -20.22
CA TRP A 311 9.77 -4.89 -21.04
C TRP A 311 10.12 -3.98 -22.23
N ASN A 312 11.00 -3.02 -22.03
CA ASN A 312 11.54 -2.16 -23.08
C ASN A 312 12.21 -2.97 -24.18
N LEU A 313 13.12 -3.87 -23.81
CA LEU A 313 13.87 -4.74 -24.75
C LEU A 313 12.94 -5.70 -25.53
N PHE A 314 11.98 -6.32 -24.85
CA PHE A 314 11.10 -7.34 -25.41
C PHE A 314 9.73 -6.82 -25.84
N SER A 315 9.57 -5.50 -25.94
CA SER A 315 8.33 -4.82 -26.36
C SER A 315 7.91 -5.16 -27.81
N GLY A 316 8.83 -5.67 -28.64
CA GLY A 316 8.57 -5.93 -30.06
C GLY A 316 8.85 -4.74 -30.98
N PHE A 317 9.21 -3.58 -30.43
CA PHE A 317 9.64 -2.41 -31.20
C PHE A 317 11.16 -2.42 -31.46
N ILE A 318 11.98 -2.50 -30.40
CA ILE A 318 13.45 -2.55 -30.52
C ILE A 318 13.87 -3.82 -31.29
N ILE A 319 13.37 -4.97 -30.84
CA ILE A 319 13.60 -6.26 -31.49
C ILE A 319 12.23 -6.83 -31.88
N PRO A 320 11.88 -6.85 -33.17
CA PRO A 320 10.64 -7.45 -33.65
C PRO A 320 10.56 -8.93 -33.28
N LYS A 321 9.36 -9.40 -32.94
CA LYS A 321 9.09 -10.80 -32.54
C LYS A 321 9.71 -11.82 -33.51
N THR A 322 9.65 -11.54 -34.81
CA THR A 322 10.16 -12.39 -35.90
C THR A 322 11.67 -12.59 -35.84
N ARG A 323 12.41 -11.61 -35.31
CA ARG A 323 13.88 -11.61 -35.19
C ARG A 323 14.39 -12.06 -33.81
N ILE A 324 13.51 -12.22 -32.82
CA ILE A 324 13.88 -12.75 -31.51
C ILE A 324 14.26 -14.23 -31.65
N PRO A 325 15.45 -14.67 -31.16
CA PRO A 325 15.83 -16.07 -31.13
C PRO A 325 14.78 -16.94 -30.45
N VAL A 326 14.56 -18.15 -30.97
CA VAL A 326 13.43 -19.01 -30.56
C VAL A 326 13.41 -19.26 -29.04
N TRP A 327 14.57 -19.46 -28.42
CA TRP A 327 14.70 -19.70 -26.97
C TRP A 327 14.38 -18.47 -26.08
N TRP A 328 14.35 -17.26 -26.63
CA TRP A 328 13.95 -16.04 -25.90
C TRP A 328 12.52 -15.58 -26.22
N ARG A 329 11.86 -16.19 -27.20
CA ARG A 329 10.54 -15.77 -27.68
C ARG A 329 9.43 -15.93 -26.63
N TRP A 330 9.60 -16.76 -25.61
CA TRP A 330 8.64 -16.90 -24.52
C TRP A 330 8.44 -15.59 -23.74
N TYR A 331 9.51 -14.81 -23.52
CA TYR A 331 9.41 -13.58 -22.74
C TYR A 331 8.59 -12.51 -23.47
N TYR A 332 8.67 -12.47 -24.80
CA TYR A 332 7.81 -11.61 -25.62
C TYR A 332 6.32 -11.84 -25.32
N TYR A 333 5.89 -13.09 -25.10
CA TYR A 333 4.49 -13.40 -24.80
C TYR A 333 4.05 -13.07 -23.36
N ILE A 334 4.99 -12.94 -22.42
CA ILE A 334 4.70 -12.57 -21.03
C ILE A 334 4.83 -11.05 -20.82
N CYS A 335 5.58 -10.36 -21.69
CA CYS A 335 5.76 -8.91 -21.67
C CYS A 335 4.42 -8.19 -21.88
N PRO A 336 3.94 -7.35 -20.94
CA PRO A 336 2.69 -6.60 -21.12
C PRO A 336 2.75 -5.60 -22.28
N ILE A 337 3.89 -4.92 -22.43
CA ILE A 337 4.08 -3.88 -23.43
C ILE A 337 3.99 -4.45 -24.86
N SER A 338 4.42 -5.70 -25.06
CA SER A 338 4.35 -6.33 -26.38
C SER A 338 2.92 -6.46 -26.87
N TRP A 339 1.98 -6.77 -25.98
CA TRP A 339 0.56 -6.86 -26.28
C TRP A 339 -0.06 -5.48 -26.47
N THR A 340 0.31 -4.49 -25.67
CA THR A 340 -0.13 -3.11 -25.89
C THR A 340 0.28 -2.60 -27.28
N LEU A 341 1.53 -2.80 -27.67
CA LEU A 341 2.01 -2.35 -28.97
C LEU A 341 1.41 -3.15 -30.12
N TYR A 342 1.21 -4.46 -29.94
CA TYR A 342 0.42 -5.24 -30.89
C TYR A 342 -0.96 -4.59 -31.08
N GLY A 343 -1.69 -4.37 -29.98
CA GLY A 343 -3.06 -3.85 -30.01
C GLY A 343 -3.16 -2.46 -30.65
N LEU A 344 -2.30 -1.53 -30.25
CA LEU A 344 -2.26 -0.19 -30.81
C LEU A 344 -1.93 -0.21 -32.30
N VAL A 345 -0.87 -0.92 -32.71
CA VAL A 345 -0.40 -0.90 -34.09
C VAL A 345 -1.34 -1.67 -35.02
N ALA A 346 -1.80 -2.85 -34.59
CA ALA A 346 -2.74 -3.64 -35.39
C ALA A 346 -4.11 -2.95 -35.53
N SER A 347 -4.58 -2.22 -34.50
CA SER A 347 -5.85 -1.50 -34.58
C SER A 347 -5.77 -0.23 -35.43
N GLN A 348 -4.65 0.50 -35.40
CA GLN A 348 -4.51 1.74 -36.16
C GLN A 348 -4.11 1.49 -37.61
N PHE A 349 -3.19 0.54 -37.86
CA PHE A 349 -2.56 0.37 -39.16
C PHE A 349 -2.77 -1.01 -39.81
N GLY A 350 -3.29 -2.00 -39.08
CA GLY A 350 -3.35 -3.39 -39.54
C GLY A 350 -4.38 -3.68 -40.64
N ASP A 351 -5.22 -2.72 -41.00
CA ASP A 351 -6.28 -2.83 -42.01
C ASP A 351 -6.04 -1.95 -43.25
N PHE A 352 -4.95 -1.16 -43.29
CA PHE A 352 -4.64 -0.29 -44.42
C PHE A 352 -4.01 -1.08 -45.59
N GLN A 353 -4.66 -0.98 -46.76
CA GLN A 353 -4.18 -1.52 -48.03
C GLN A 353 -3.35 -0.53 -48.85
N ASP A 354 -3.04 0.65 -48.29
CA ASP A 354 -2.21 1.66 -48.95
C ASP A 354 -0.87 1.03 -49.40
N GLU A 355 -0.50 1.19 -50.68
CA GLU A 355 0.76 0.69 -51.20
C GLU A 355 1.93 1.56 -50.72
N LEU A 356 2.93 0.89 -50.16
CA LEU A 356 4.22 1.51 -49.85
C LEU A 356 5.04 1.70 -51.13
N GLU A 357 6.03 2.60 -51.08
CA GLU A 357 7.02 2.79 -52.17
C GLU A 357 7.76 1.50 -52.59
N THR A 358 7.71 0.46 -51.76
CA THR A 358 8.26 -0.88 -52.04
C THR A 358 7.28 -1.85 -52.72
N ASN A 359 6.14 -1.37 -53.21
CA ASN A 359 5.05 -2.14 -53.83
C ASN A 359 4.45 -3.25 -52.92
N GLU A 360 4.52 -3.08 -51.60
CA GLU A 360 3.80 -3.93 -50.63
C GLU A 360 2.81 -3.09 -49.83
N THR A 361 1.70 -3.68 -49.38
CA THR A 361 0.70 -2.96 -48.59
C THR A 361 1.19 -2.74 -47.15
N VAL A 362 0.67 -1.70 -46.49
CA VAL A 362 0.95 -1.44 -45.06
C VAL A 362 0.59 -2.66 -44.19
N GLU A 363 -0.56 -3.31 -44.45
CA GLU A 363 -0.93 -4.56 -43.78
C GLU A 363 0.14 -5.65 -43.98
N HIS A 364 0.58 -5.89 -45.21
CA HIS A 364 1.57 -6.93 -45.51
C HIS A 364 2.89 -6.66 -44.79
N PHE A 365 3.34 -5.41 -44.76
CA PHE A 365 4.54 -5.01 -44.03
C PHE A 365 4.42 -5.26 -42.51
N ILE A 366 3.30 -4.86 -41.91
CA ILE A 366 3.05 -5.06 -40.48
C ILE A 366 3.01 -6.55 -40.11
N ARG A 367 2.38 -7.36 -40.98
CA ARG A 367 2.27 -8.80 -40.79
C ARG A 367 3.59 -9.54 -40.97
N SER A 368 4.35 -9.20 -42.01
CA SER A 368 5.63 -9.88 -42.31
C SER A 368 6.74 -9.47 -41.34
N TYR A 369 6.83 -8.19 -40.98
CA TYR A 369 7.91 -7.68 -40.15
C TYR A 369 7.64 -7.89 -38.66
N PHE A 370 6.46 -7.50 -38.16
CA PHE A 370 6.12 -7.57 -36.73
C PHE A 370 5.33 -8.82 -36.34
N GLY A 371 4.66 -9.47 -37.31
CA GLY A 371 3.78 -10.59 -37.02
C GLY A 371 2.43 -10.17 -36.46
N PHE A 372 2.03 -8.90 -36.62
CA PHE A 372 0.76 -8.40 -36.15
C PHE A 372 -0.34 -8.65 -37.18
N ARG A 373 -1.53 -9.02 -36.70
CA ARG A 373 -2.72 -9.34 -37.49
C ARG A 373 -3.91 -8.59 -36.92
N HIS A 374 -4.64 -7.87 -37.76
CA HIS A 374 -5.81 -7.08 -37.36
C HIS A 374 -6.91 -7.94 -36.72
N ASP A 375 -7.20 -9.11 -37.30
CA ASP A 375 -8.19 -10.06 -36.77
C ASP A 375 -7.90 -10.53 -35.33
N PHE A 376 -6.65 -10.41 -34.88
CA PHE A 376 -6.24 -10.84 -33.56
C PHE A 376 -6.44 -9.77 -32.47
N VAL A 377 -6.80 -8.54 -32.83
CA VAL A 377 -6.93 -7.39 -31.90
C VAL A 377 -7.87 -7.71 -30.73
N GLY A 378 -8.98 -8.40 -30.98
CA GLY A 378 -9.92 -8.81 -29.92
C GLY A 378 -9.30 -9.77 -28.89
N TYR A 379 -8.45 -10.70 -29.32
CA TYR A 379 -7.73 -11.59 -28.40
C TYR A 379 -6.68 -10.83 -27.58
N VAL A 380 -5.98 -9.88 -28.21
CA VAL A 380 -5.02 -9.00 -27.52
C VAL A 380 -5.71 -8.18 -26.43
N ALA A 381 -6.93 -7.72 -26.68
CA ALA A 381 -7.73 -7.00 -25.70
C ALA A 381 -8.01 -7.85 -24.44
N ILE A 382 -8.39 -9.11 -24.62
CA ILE A 382 -8.62 -10.06 -23.52
C ILE A 382 -7.33 -10.30 -22.73
N ILE A 383 -6.20 -10.47 -23.42
CA ILE A 383 -4.90 -10.70 -22.78
C ILE A 383 -4.53 -9.52 -21.87
N ILE A 384 -4.68 -8.29 -22.35
CA ILE A 384 -4.32 -7.09 -21.58
C ILE A 384 -5.24 -6.92 -20.36
N ILE A 385 -6.55 -7.18 -20.50
CA ILE A 385 -7.47 -7.22 -19.36
C ILE A 385 -6.96 -8.25 -18.32
N GLY A 386 -6.60 -9.44 -18.79
CA GLY A 386 -6.05 -10.50 -17.95
C GLY A 386 -4.79 -10.09 -17.20
N ILE A 387 -3.87 -9.36 -17.85
CA ILE A 387 -2.65 -8.83 -17.22
C ILE A 387 -2.99 -7.79 -16.13
N SER A 388 -3.92 -6.86 -16.39
CA SER A 388 -4.38 -5.91 -15.37
C SER A 388 -4.97 -6.65 -14.17
N VAL A 389 -5.87 -7.61 -14.41
CA VAL A 389 -6.48 -8.42 -13.33
C VAL A 389 -5.41 -9.21 -12.56
N LEU A 390 -4.42 -9.78 -13.25
CA LEU A 390 -3.32 -10.52 -12.64
C LEU A 390 -2.51 -9.65 -11.68
N PHE A 391 -2.08 -8.46 -12.10
CA PHE A 391 -1.33 -7.55 -11.21
C PHE A 391 -2.17 -7.07 -10.02
N GLY A 392 -3.46 -6.76 -10.25
CA GLY A 392 -4.39 -6.43 -9.16
C GLY A 392 -4.58 -7.57 -8.17
N PHE A 393 -4.66 -8.81 -8.65
CA PHE A 393 -4.77 -10.01 -7.82
C PHE A 393 -3.49 -10.25 -7.01
N ILE A 394 -2.32 -10.18 -7.63
CA ILE A 394 -1.04 -10.35 -6.93
C ILE A 394 -0.89 -9.27 -5.85
N PHE A 395 -1.27 -8.02 -6.14
CA PHE A 395 -1.32 -6.96 -5.14
C PHE A 395 -2.21 -7.34 -3.94
N ALA A 396 -3.45 -7.74 -4.19
CA ALA A 396 -4.40 -8.10 -3.14
C ALA A 396 -3.95 -9.30 -2.30
N PHE A 397 -3.39 -10.32 -2.95
CA PHE A 397 -2.82 -11.49 -2.28
C PHE A 397 -1.60 -11.11 -1.44
N SER A 398 -0.68 -10.32 -1.99
CA SER A 398 0.58 -9.94 -1.34
C SER A 398 0.36 -9.08 -0.11
N ILE A 399 -0.58 -8.11 -0.15
CA ILE A 399 -0.97 -7.30 1.02
C ILE A 399 -1.56 -8.16 2.15
N ARG A 400 -2.23 -9.27 1.80
CA ARG A 400 -2.76 -10.21 2.79
C ARG A 400 -1.65 -11.08 3.38
N ALA A 401 -0.78 -11.62 2.52
CA ALA A 401 0.19 -12.66 2.85
C ALA A 401 1.47 -12.13 3.51
N PHE A 402 1.98 -10.99 3.04
CA PHE A 402 3.21 -10.40 3.55
C PHE A 402 2.92 -9.35 4.64
N ASN A 403 3.75 -9.35 5.68
CA ASN A 403 3.80 -8.30 6.68
C ASN A 403 5.25 -7.83 6.85
N PHE A 404 5.51 -6.59 6.46
CA PHE A 404 6.84 -5.98 6.51
C PHE A 404 7.02 -5.02 7.70
N GLN A 405 6.10 -5.00 8.68
CA GLN A 405 6.35 -4.27 9.92
C GLN A 405 7.55 -4.89 10.64
N LYS A 406 8.65 -4.14 10.73
CA LYS A 406 9.69 -4.42 11.71
C LYS A 406 9.20 -3.85 13.05
N ARG A 407 9.20 -4.70 14.08
CA ARG A 407 8.96 -4.28 15.47
C ARG A 407 10.09 -3.39 15.97
#